data_AF-A0A2T7NIN8-F1
#
_entry.id   AF-A0A2T7NIN8-F1
#
_cell.length_a   1.000
_cell.length_b   1.000
_cell.length_c   1.000
_cell.angle_alpha   90.00
_cell.angle_beta   90.00
_cell.angle_gamma   90.00
#
_symmetry.space_group_name_H-M   'P 1'
#
loop_
_entity.id
_entity.type
_entity.pdbx_description
1 polymer ?
#
loop_
_entity_poly.entity_id
_entity_poly.type
_entity_poly.pdbx_seq_one_letter_code
_entity_poly.pdbx_strand_id
1 'polypeptide(L)'
;MAVSANVACKVAKQALLQCRCILSVQPRRNRHKSIFRGKWPEEAKTFQQRLDELNAKDPELDRAINIGFPLGKNSGDRSNDAKKLQQWIKSKTSLESAARLRHLKLDLETVKEKWQNEKGPSHLRTIAEHYGIFDDLFGSAFFYNTNPLTVCYDYDEEFVTPVYYGNKIPPAEAAVHPFIDYKSDAETLWTLIMSCPDGNLQHNDKECLHWFVGNIPGSQIDKGETVCDYLQPFPVRGVGYLRYIFVLYKQNGKMDFSKFKKSDSMSLQERTFSTLEFYRQHQDNITPAGLAFFQSRWDSSVRSIFHDVLGIPEPSYEFIRPPNYHPQQKRYPHKQPFNLYLDRYRDVKDIQEEVLKEHLKKTDPFQPTVEPKYPNIYPHAGYIPSWLKTRIQNMRFGRHQWKHLKPEVFSFRLVVFGEPLE
;
A
#
# COMPACT_ATOMS: atom_id res chain seq x y z
N MET A 1 -73.01 54.58 29.63
CA MET A 1 -73.97 55.29 28.75
C MET A 1 -73.16 55.96 27.66
N ALA A 2 -73.24 55.64 26.37
CA ALA A 2 -73.96 54.64 25.60
C ALA A 2 -72.98 54.26 24.46
N VAL A 3 -72.55 53.00 24.32
CA VAL A 3 -73.23 51.97 23.50
C VAL A 3 -73.71 52.52 22.15
N SER A 4 -72.81 52.62 21.17
CA SER A 4 -73.11 52.29 19.75
C SER A 4 -71.88 52.52 18.85
N ALA A 5 -70.84 51.69 18.97
CA ALA A 5 -69.83 51.62 17.90
C ALA A 5 -69.09 50.26 17.81
N ASN A 6 -69.45 49.28 18.63
CA ASN A 6 -68.78 47.98 18.69
C ASN A 6 -69.50 46.87 17.89
N VAL A 7 -70.21 47.23 16.82
CA VAL A 7 -70.90 46.25 15.94
C VAL A 7 -70.40 46.29 14.49
N ALA A 8 -69.63 47.30 14.06
CA ALA A 8 -69.18 47.43 12.67
C ALA A 8 -67.77 46.87 12.36
N CYS A 9 -67.08 46.26 13.33
CA CYS A 9 -65.72 45.73 13.14
C CYS A 9 -65.61 44.19 13.31
N LYS A 10 -66.74 43.47 13.16
CA LYS A 10 -66.77 41.99 13.16
C LYS A 10 -67.26 41.35 11.87
N VAL A 11 -67.68 42.13 10.86
CA VAL A 11 -68.18 41.59 9.57
C VAL A 11 -67.14 41.70 8.43
N ALA A 12 -66.10 42.54 8.56
CA ALA A 12 -65.10 42.72 7.50
C ALA A 12 -63.91 41.73 7.55
N LYS A 13 -63.87 40.80 8.52
CA LYS A 13 -62.83 39.74 8.60
C LYS A 13 -63.29 38.37 8.10
N GLN A 14 -64.54 38.23 7.64
CA GLN A 14 -65.09 36.95 7.14
C GLN A 14 -65.35 36.92 5.62
N ALA A 15 -65.10 38.02 4.88
CA ALA A 15 -65.38 38.10 3.44
C ALA A 15 -64.14 38.37 2.56
N LEU A 16 -62.94 38.04 3.03
CA LEU A 16 -61.71 37.97 2.22
C LEU A 16 -61.18 36.53 2.11
N LEU A 17 -62.09 35.55 2.16
CA LEU A 17 -61.80 34.12 2.05
C LEU A 17 -62.49 33.46 0.85
N GLN A 18 -62.98 34.25 -0.11
CA GLN A 18 -63.60 33.74 -1.35
C GLN A 18 -63.11 34.52 -2.57
N CYS A 19 -61.81 34.45 -2.84
CA CYS A 19 -61.24 34.67 -4.18
C CYS A 19 -59.82 34.11 -4.20
N ARG A 20 -59.69 32.78 -4.20
CA ARG A 20 -58.49 32.11 -4.68
C ARG A 20 -58.87 31.25 -5.86
N CYS A 21 -58.47 31.72 -7.03
CA CYS A 21 -58.43 30.94 -8.25
C CYS A 21 -57.88 29.56 -7.93
N ILE A 22 -58.65 28.53 -8.25
CA ILE A 22 -58.21 27.14 -8.22
C ILE A 22 -57.23 26.98 -9.38
N LEU A 23 -55.98 27.40 -9.16
CA LEU A 23 -54.86 26.81 -9.87
C LEU A 23 -54.74 25.41 -9.32
N SER A 24 -55.26 24.44 -10.08
CA SER A 24 -55.00 23.03 -9.90
C SER A 24 -53.50 22.79 -10.11
N VAL A 25 -52.71 23.10 -9.08
CA VAL A 25 -51.37 22.54 -8.93
C VAL A 25 -51.60 21.07 -8.65
N GLN A 26 -51.78 20.28 -9.71
CA GLN A 26 -51.58 18.85 -9.59
C GLN A 26 -50.18 18.68 -9.00
N PRO A 27 -50.02 18.07 -7.81
CA PRO A 27 -48.70 17.67 -7.40
C PRO A 27 -48.27 16.66 -8.45
N ARG A 28 -47.41 17.09 -9.39
CA ARG A 28 -46.58 16.17 -10.15
C ARG A 28 -45.74 15.46 -9.11
N ARG A 29 -46.30 14.38 -8.56
CA ARG A 29 -45.55 13.31 -7.94
C ARG A 29 -44.66 12.80 -9.06
N ASN A 30 -43.50 13.43 -9.24
CA ASN A 30 -42.35 12.78 -9.83
C ASN A 30 -42.05 11.61 -8.89
N ARG A 31 -42.78 10.50 -9.07
CA ARG A 31 -42.35 9.18 -8.66
C ARG A 31 -41.15 8.87 -9.53
N HIS A 32 -40.00 9.47 -9.21
CA HIS A 32 -38.77 8.75 -9.39
C HIS A 32 -38.96 7.51 -8.53
N LYS A 33 -39.46 6.43 -9.14
CA LYS A 33 -39.26 5.10 -8.60
C LYS A 33 -37.75 5.03 -8.46
N SER A 34 -37.24 5.25 -7.26
CA SER A 34 -35.94 4.74 -6.89
C SER A 34 -36.08 3.26 -7.17
N ILE A 35 -35.61 2.83 -8.34
CA ILE A 35 -35.50 1.42 -8.65
C ILE A 35 -34.48 0.96 -7.62
N PHE A 36 -34.98 0.37 -6.53
CA PHE A 36 -34.16 -0.14 -5.46
C PHE A 36 -33.21 -1.15 -6.12
N ARG A 37 -31.94 -0.75 -6.29
CA ARG A 37 -30.96 -1.58 -6.98
C ARG A 37 -30.45 -2.59 -5.98
N GLY A 38 -30.90 -3.83 -6.10
CA GLY A 38 -30.45 -4.94 -5.25
C GLY A 38 -31.57 -5.58 -4.45
N LYS A 39 -31.21 -6.52 -3.60
CA LYS A 39 -32.12 -7.18 -2.67
C LYS A 39 -32.51 -6.21 -1.54
N TRP A 40 -33.59 -6.53 -0.84
CA TRP A 40 -34.03 -5.79 0.34
C TRP A 40 -32.93 -5.81 1.41
N PRO A 41 -32.77 -4.76 2.23
CA PRO A 41 -31.73 -4.72 3.27
C PRO A 41 -31.73 -5.93 4.22
N GLU A 42 -32.89 -6.56 4.43
CA GLU A 42 -33.05 -7.77 5.25
C GLU A 42 -32.48 -9.04 4.59
N GLU A 43 -32.48 -9.10 3.25
CA GLU A 43 -31.94 -10.22 2.47
C GLU A 43 -30.56 -9.92 1.88
N ALA A 44 -30.20 -8.64 1.78
CA ALA A 44 -28.96 -8.18 1.20
C ALA A 44 -27.85 -8.36 2.21
N LYS A 45 -26.94 -9.28 1.91
CA LYS A 45 -25.71 -9.44 2.68
C LYS A 45 -24.96 -8.12 2.75
N THR A 46 -24.53 -7.74 3.95
CA THR A 46 -23.72 -6.54 4.14
C THR A 46 -22.42 -6.66 3.35
N PHE A 47 -21.72 -5.55 3.12
CA PHE A 47 -20.41 -5.60 2.45
C PHE A 47 -19.44 -6.50 3.23
N GLN A 48 -19.46 -6.39 4.56
CA GLN A 48 -18.65 -7.24 5.45
C GLN A 48 -18.98 -8.72 5.28
N GLN A 49 -20.26 -9.11 5.36
CA GLN A 49 -20.66 -10.52 5.18
C GLN A 49 -20.23 -11.09 3.82
N ARG A 50 -20.31 -10.28 2.75
CA ARG A 50 -19.84 -10.71 1.43
C ARG A 50 -18.33 -10.87 1.38
N LEU A 51 -17.60 -10.00 2.07
CA LEU A 51 -16.15 -10.08 2.17
C LEU A 51 -15.74 -11.31 3.00
N ASP A 52 -16.42 -11.57 4.11
CA ASP A 52 -16.20 -12.74 4.97
C ASP A 52 -16.48 -14.04 4.21
N GLU A 53 -17.52 -14.08 3.36
CA GLU A 53 -17.81 -15.23 2.50
C GLU A 53 -16.75 -15.47 1.42
N LEU A 54 -16.22 -14.40 0.84
CA LEU A 54 -15.14 -14.50 -0.14
C LEU A 54 -13.82 -14.92 0.50
N ASN A 55 -13.60 -14.52 1.75
CA ASN A 55 -12.39 -14.80 2.52
C ASN A 55 -12.56 -15.98 3.49
N ALA A 56 -13.63 -16.78 3.36
CA ALA A 56 -13.91 -17.87 4.27
C ALA A 56 -12.80 -18.94 4.17
N LYS A 57 -11.99 -19.03 5.22
CA LYS A 57 -10.99 -20.08 5.43
C LYS A 57 -11.53 -21.13 6.39
N ASP A 58 -10.96 -22.33 6.36
CA ASP A 58 -11.32 -23.38 7.30
C ASP A 58 -10.96 -22.96 8.74
N PRO A 59 -11.93 -22.97 9.68
CA PRO A 59 -11.74 -22.39 11.02
C PRO A 59 -10.70 -23.14 11.88
N GLU A 60 -10.42 -24.41 11.57
CA GLU A 60 -9.38 -25.18 12.24
C GLU A 60 -7.98 -24.81 11.74
N LEU A 61 -7.84 -24.57 10.44
CA LEU A 61 -6.56 -24.21 9.82
C LEU A 61 -6.20 -22.74 10.10
N ASP A 62 -7.20 -21.86 10.19
CA ASP A 62 -7.00 -20.42 10.39
C ASP A 62 -6.90 -20.00 11.88
N ARG A 63 -6.88 -20.96 12.80
CA ARG A 63 -6.79 -20.63 14.23
C ARG A 63 -5.44 -19.99 14.53
N ALA A 64 -5.47 -18.72 14.93
CA ALA A 64 -4.29 -17.97 15.31
C ALA A 64 -3.59 -18.60 16.54
N ILE A 65 -2.42 -19.19 16.33
CA ILE A 65 -1.59 -19.82 17.38
C ILE A 65 -0.42 -18.89 17.72
N ASN A 66 -0.17 -18.65 19.01
CA ASN A 66 1.03 -17.94 19.45
C ASN A 66 2.21 -18.90 19.51
N ILE A 67 3.22 -18.69 18.66
CA ILE A 67 4.45 -19.50 18.60
C ILE A 67 5.64 -18.86 19.35
N GLY A 68 5.50 -17.61 19.81
CA GLY A 68 6.55 -16.91 20.54
C GLY A 68 6.36 -16.89 22.05
N PHE A 69 7.18 -16.08 22.70
CA PHE A 69 7.10 -15.91 24.15
C PHE A 69 5.77 -15.29 24.59
N PRO A 70 5.24 -15.68 25.77
CA PRO A 70 4.06 -15.03 26.34
C PRO A 70 4.40 -13.60 26.76
N LEU A 71 3.44 -12.68 26.61
CA LEU A 71 3.58 -11.34 27.15
C LEU A 71 3.66 -11.40 28.68
N GLY A 72 4.59 -10.62 29.25
CA GLY A 72 4.70 -10.46 30.69
C GLY A 72 3.36 -10.01 31.28
N LYS A 73 2.92 -10.65 32.36
CA LYS A 73 1.73 -10.18 33.08
C LYS A 73 2.08 -8.83 33.67
N ASN A 74 1.40 -7.77 33.22
CA ASN A 74 1.37 -6.51 33.95
C ASN A 74 0.66 -6.77 35.27
N SER A 75 1.37 -7.27 36.28
CA SER A 75 0.92 -7.16 37.65
C SER A 75 0.80 -5.67 37.90
N GLY A 76 -0.43 -5.15 37.88
CA GLY A 76 -0.72 -3.75 38.12
C GLY A 76 -0.20 -3.38 39.49
N ASP A 77 1.06 -2.94 39.53
CA ASP A 77 1.74 -2.60 40.75
C ASP A 77 1.18 -1.26 41.20
N ARG A 78 0.07 -1.33 41.95
CA ARG A 78 -0.66 -0.17 42.51
C ARG A 78 0.28 0.81 43.21
N SER A 79 1.42 0.32 43.72
CA SER A 79 2.49 1.12 44.32
C SER A 79 3.14 2.09 43.31
N ASN A 80 3.46 1.62 42.10
CA ASN A 80 4.07 2.45 41.05
C ASN A 80 3.07 3.46 40.48
N ASP A 81 1.80 3.08 40.33
CA ASP A 81 0.77 4.00 39.84
C ASP A 81 0.46 5.12 40.86
N ALA A 82 0.47 4.81 42.16
CA ALA A 82 0.34 5.81 43.21
C ALA A 82 1.52 6.79 43.23
N LYS A 83 2.76 6.32 43.03
CA LYS A 83 3.96 7.18 42.92
C LYS A 83 3.90 8.08 41.68
N LYS A 84 3.51 7.52 40.52
CA LYS A 84 3.30 8.29 39.27
C LYS A 84 2.22 9.37 39.47
N LEU A 85 1.12 9.03 40.14
CA LEU A 85 0.05 9.98 40.45
C LEU A 85 0.52 11.10 41.37
N GLN A 86 1.30 10.78 42.42
CA GLN A 86 1.88 11.78 43.32
C GLN A 86 2.86 12.71 42.59
N GLN A 87 3.72 12.17 41.71
CA GLN A 87 4.62 12.99 40.89
C GLN A 87 3.83 13.91 39.96
N TRP A 88 2.78 13.40 39.31
CA TRP A 88 1.89 14.19 38.46
C TRP A 88 1.18 15.30 39.23
N ILE A 89 0.66 15.03 40.43
CA ILE A 89 0.02 16.04 41.29
C ILE A 89 0.98 17.19 41.61
N LYS A 90 2.26 16.87 41.90
CA LYS A 90 3.29 17.88 42.17
C LYS A 90 3.61 18.75 40.96
N SER A 91 3.64 18.18 39.76
CA SER A 91 3.96 18.91 38.51
C SER A 91 2.73 19.47 37.79
N LYS A 92 1.51 19.20 38.28
CA LYS A 92 0.27 19.52 37.56
C LYS A 92 0.15 21.01 37.24
N THR A 93 0.43 21.88 38.19
CA THR A 93 0.23 23.33 38.05
C THR A 93 1.13 23.95 36.98
N SER A 94 2.39 23.49 36.89
CA SER A 94 3.35 23.99 35.87
C SER A 94 3.09 23.40 34.49
N LEU A 95 2.73 22.12 34.40
CA LEU A 95 2.36 21.48 33.14
C LEU A 95 1.06 22.07 32.57
N GLU A 96 0.14 22.46 33.43
CA GLU A 96 -1.16 23.01 33.05
C GLU A 96 -1.03 24.43 32.49
N SER A 97 -0.19 25.29 33.09
CA SER A 97 0.12 26.61 32.53
C SER A 97 0.87 26.50 31.19
N ALA A 98 1.84 25.58 31.08
CA ALA A 98 2.55 25.31 29.83
C ALA A 98 1.62 24.76 28.74
N ALA A 99 0.66 23.90 29.10
CA ALA A 99 -0.34 23.38 28.16
C ALA A 99 -1.30 24.46 27.69
N ARG A 100 -1.78 25.35 28.58
CA ARG A 100 -2.63 26.50 28.21
C ARG A 100 -1.94 27.42 27.19
N LEU A 101 -0.65 27.67 27.40
CA LEU A 101 0.17 28.48 26.49
C LEU A 101 0.67 27.72 25.26
N ARG A 102 0.38 26.41 25.14
CA ARG A 102 0.85 25.51 24.07
C ARG A 102 2.39 25.39 23.99
N HIS A 103 3.08 25.54 25.11
CA HIS A 103 4.53 25.41 25.22
C HIS A 103 4.98 24.02 25.72
N LEU A 104 4.04 23.15 26.06
CA LEU A 104 4.34 21.81 26.56
C LEU A 104 5.01 20.95 25.48
N LYS A 105 6.28 20.60 25.68
CA LYS A 105 7.03 19.66 24.85
C LYS A 105 7.10 18.31 25.55
N LEU A 106 6.79 17.26 24.83
CA LEU A 106 6.96 15.89 25.30
C LEU A 106 8.30 15.37 24.81
N ASP A 107 9.04 14.73 25.71
CA ASP A 107 10.21 13.97 25.32
C ASP A 107 9.75 12.68 24.62
N LEU A 108 10.16 12.52 23.36
CA LEU A 108 9.73 11.42 22.52
C LEU A 108 10.47 10.12 22.84
N GLU A 109 11.69 10.21 23.38
CA GLU A 109 12.50 9.04 23.72
C GLU A 109 11.89 8.29 24.90
N THR A 110 11.57 8.98 25.99
CA THR A 110 10.89 8.37 27.14
C THR A 110 9.49 7.84 26.79
N VAL A 111 8.79 8.47 25.84
CA VAL A 111 7.50 7.95 25.34
C VAL A 111 7.72 6.66 24.55
N LYS A 112 8.75 6.59 23.70
CA LYS A 112 9.09 5.41 22.90
C LYS A 112 9.47 4.23 23.80
N GLU A 113 10.32 4.44 24.81
CA GLU A 113 10.71 3.39 25.77
C GLU A 113 9.52 2.84 26.55
N LYS A 114 8.64 3.72 27.06
CA LYS A 114 7.40 3.28 27.74
C LYS A 114 6.48 2.52 26.81
N TRP A 115 6.32 3.01 25.58
CA TRP A 115 5.51 2.33 24.59
C TRP A 115 6.04 0.94 24.28
N GLN A 116 7.35 0.77 24.08
CA GLN A 116 7.99 -0.51 23.80
C GLN A 116 7.72 -1.55 24.89
N ASN A 117 7.70 -1.15 26.15
CA ASN A 117 7.45 -2.06 27.28
C ASN A 117 5.96 -2.38 27.49
N GLU A 118 5.06 -1.43 27.22
CA GLU A 118 3.62 -1.59 27.52
C GLU A 118 2.82 -2.15 26.34
N LYS A 119 2.64 -1.34 25.28
CA LYS A 119 1.73 -1.63 24.15
C LYS A 119 2.44 -1.95 22.84
N GLY A 120 3.76 -1.80 22.82
CA GLY A 120 4.63 -2.03 21.66
C GLY A 120 4.35 -3.38 21.01
N PRO A 121 4.48 -4.51 21.73
CA PRO A 121 4.32 -5.84 21.14
C PRO A 121 2.94 -6.04 20.48
N SER A 122 1.87 -5.51 21.08
CA SER A 122 0.52 -5.60 20.53
C SER A 122 0.33 -4.75 19.27
N HIS A 123 0.85 -3.51 19.27
CA HIS A 123 0.78 -2.66 18.07
C HIS A 123 1.61 -3.24 16.93
N LEU A 124 2.79 -3.79 17.24
CA LEU A 124 3.66 -4.41 16.26
C LEU A 124 3.05 -5.66 15.65
N ARG A 125 2.30 -6.44 16.44
CA ARG A 125 1.50 -7.54 15.92
C ARG A 125 0.49 -7.04 14.89
N THR A 126 -0.31 -6.02 15.21
CA THR A 126 -1.29 -5.47 14.26
C THR A 126 -0.63 -4.90 13.00
N ILE A 127 0.54 -4.28 13.14
CA ILE A 127 1.31 -3.79 12.00
C ILE A 127 1.78 -4.98 11.13
N ALA A 128 2.35 -6.02 11.73
CA ALA A 128 2.81 -7.20 11.01
C ALA A 128 1.66 -7.96 10.31
N GLU A 129 0.48 -8.05 10.95
CA GLU A 129 -0.76 -8.58 10.35
C GLU A 129 -1.20 -7.73 9.16
N HIS A 130 -1.18 -6.39 9.28
CA HIS A 130 -1.52 -5.48 8.18
C HIS A 130 -0.59 -5.64 6.97
N TYR A 131 0.70 -5.87 7.22
CA TYR A 131 1.66 -6.13 6.15
C TYR A 131 1.63 -7.58 5.65
N GLY A 132 0.85 -8.49 6.24
CA GLY A 132 0.79 -9.91 5.84
C GLY A 132 2.04 -10.74 6.20
N ILE A 133 2.86 -10.28 7.14
CA ILE A 133 4.15 -10.93 7.46
C ILE A 133 3.96 -12.33 8.07
N PHE A 134 3.00 -12.47 8.99
CA PHE A 134 2.76 -13.74 9.66
C PHE A 134 2.20 -14.79 8.69
N ASP A 135 1.22 -14.40 7.87
CA ASP A 135 0.62 -15.24 6.84
C ASP A 135 1.68 -15.82 5.88
N ASP A 136 2.62 -14.99 5.43
CA ASP A 136 3.65 -15.41 4.47
C ASP A 136 4.78 -16.24 5.11
N LEU A 137 5.23 -15.89 6.32
CA LEU A 137 6.37 -16.56 6.97
C LEU A 137 5.98 -17.80 7.78
N PHE A 138 4.84 -17.77 8.46
CA PHE A 138 4.41 -18.77 9.44
C PHE A 138 2.99 -19.30 9.17
N GLY A 139 2.28 -18.82 8.15
CA GLY A 139 0.88 -19.14 7.91
C GLY A 139 -0.01 -18.53 9.00
N SER A 140 -0.86 -19.35 9.62
CA SER A 140 -1.82 -18.87 10.63
C SER A 140 -1.21 -18.66 12.03
N ALA A 141 0.10 -18.77 12.19
CA ALA A 141 0.79 -18.56 13.46
C ALA A 141 1.32 -17.14 13.61
N PHE A 142 1.26 -16.59 14.82
CA PHE A 142 1.79 -15.26 15.14
C PHE A 142 2.70 -15.31 16.37
N PHE A 143 3.49 -14.26 16.58
CA PHE A 143 4.21 -14.07 17.84
C PHE A 143 4.25 -12.60 18.23
N TYR A 144 4.53 -12.35 19.52
CA TYR A 144 4.74 -11.02 20.02
C TYR A 144 6.23 -10.67 19.99
N ASN A 145 6.54 -9.45 19.54
CA ASN A 145 7.89 -8.91 19.61
C ASN A 145 8.24 -8.58 21.07
N THR A 146 8.77 -9.55 21.82
CA THR A 146 9.17 -9.39 23.23
C THR A 146 10.55 -8.78 23.36
N ASN A 147 11.42 -9.03 22.39
CA ASN A 147 12.79 -8.53 22.36
C ASN A 147 12.93 -7.55 21.18
N PRO A 148 12.75 -6.24 21.41
CA PRO A 148 12.80 -5.25 20.35
C PRO A 148 14.18 -5.27 19.70
N LEU A 149 14.19 -5.49 18.39
CA LEU A 149 15.38 -5.52 17.56
C LEU A 149 15.65 -4.10 17.03
N THR A 150 16.84 -3.59 17.30
CA THR A 150 17.32 -2.33 16.72
C THR A 150 18.23 -2.67 15.56
N VAL A 151 17.83 -2.33 14.34
CA VAL A 151 18.61 -2.56 13.12
C VAL A 151 18.91 -1.20 12.49
N CYS A 152 20.17 -0.96 12.17
CA CYS A 152 20.66 0.31 11.65
C CYS A 152 21.63 0.06 10.48
N TYR A 153 21.43 0.77 9.37
CA TYR A 153 22.36 0.76 8.23
C TYR A 153 23.27 1.98 8.28
N ASP A 154 24.57 1.74 8.30
CA ASP A 154 25.67 2.71 8.20
C ASP A 154 26.15 2.79 6.74
N TYR A 155 25.41 3.53 5.91
CA TYR A 155 25.77 3.69 4.50
C TYR A 155 26.72 4.88 4.27
N ASP A 156 26.66 5.90 5.12
CA ASP A 156 27.50 7.09 5.09
C ASP A 156 28.22 7.28 6.43
N GLU A 157 29.44 7.85 6.42
CA GLU A 157 30.22 8.13 7.65
C GLU A 157 29.49 9.09 8.62
N GLU A 158 28.52 9.86 8.13
CA GLU A 158 27.78 10.87 8.92
C GLU A 158 26.33 10.45 9.28
N PHE A 159 25.71 9.55 8.51
CA PHE A 159 24.28 9.25 8.64
C PHE A 159 24.00 7.76 8.79
N VAL A 160 23.10 7.45 9.73
CA VAL A 160 22.61 6.10 9.99
C VAL A 160 21.13 6.04 9.66
N THR A 161 20.72 5.05 8.86
CA THR A 161 19.31 4.77 8.57
C THR A 161 18.79 3.67 9.50
N PRO A 162 17.96 3.99 10.52
CA PRO A 162 17.32 2.98 11.35
C PRO A 162 16.18 2.27 10.61
N VAL A 163 16.08 0.97 10.80
CA VAL A 163 14.95 0.15 10.39
C VAL A 163 13.90 0.19 11.50
N TYR A 164 12.65 0.40 11.09
CA TYR A 164 11.49 0.35 11.96
C TYR A 164 10.59 -0.81 11.54
N TYR A 165 9.31 -0.53 11.29
CA TYR A 165 8.27 -1.52 11.01
C TYR A 165 7.52 -1.12 9.74
N GLY A 166 8.21 -1.23 8.60
CA GLY A 166 7.69 -0.91 7.28
C GLY A 166 8.13 0.46 6.72
N ASN A 167 9.17 1.09 7.29
CA ASN A 167 9.77 2.27 6.66
C ASN A 167 10.41 1.91 5.32
N LYS A 168 10.61 2.92 4.47
CA LYS A 168 11.19 2.75 3.14
C LYS A 168 12.69 2.98 3.20
N ILE A 169 13.47 2.01 2.75
CA ILE A 169 14.93 2.10 2.68
C ILE A 169 15.34 1.75 1.24
N PRO A 170 16.05 2.62 0.53
CA PRO A 170 16.53 2.32 -0.81
C PRO A 170 17.61 1.24 -0.77
N PRO A 171 17.74 0.40 -1.81
CA PRO A 171 18.77 -0.62 -1.89
C PRO A 171 20.19 -0.08 -1.70
N ALA A 172 20.46 1.13 -2.18
CA ALA A 172 21.77 1.78 -2.04
C ALA A 172 22.19 1.97 -0.58
N GLU A 173 21.26 2.33 0.31
CA GLU A 173 21.52 2.48 1.75
C GLU A 173 21.69 1.12 2.44
N ALA A 174 21.17 0.04 1.86
CA ALA A 174 21.25 -1.33 2.39
C ALA A 174 22.32 -2.17 1.65
N ALA A 175 23.41 -1.54 1.18
CA ALA A 175 24.47 -2.24 0.46
C ALA A 175 25.31 -3.16 1.37
N VAL A 176 25.58 -2.68 2.58
CA VAL A 176 26.35 -3.40 3.60
C VAL A 176 25.38 -3.99 4.62
N HIS A 177 25.79 -5.06 5.31
CA HIS A 177 24.99 -5.64 6.38
C HIS A 177 24.74 -4.60 7.49
N PRO A 178 23.55 -4.60 8.12
CA PRO A 178 23.26 -3.61 9.15
C PRO A 178 23.97 -3.93 10.46
N PHE A 179 24.18 -2.90 11.27
CA PHE A 179 24.43 -3.03 12.69
C PHE A 179 23.14 -3.41 13.41
N ILE A 180 23.20 -4.42 14.28
CA ILE A 180 22.04 -4.93 14.98
C ILE A 180 22.33 -5.03 16.47
N ASP A 181 21.41 -4.50 17.27
CA ASP A 181 21.45 -4.55 18.72
C ASP A 181 20.10 -5.00 19.29
N TYR A 182 20.17 -5.82 20.33
CA TYR A 182 19.02 -6.33 21.07
C TYR A 182 19.44 -6.70 22.50
N LYS A 183 18.48 -6.65 23.41
CA LYS A 183 18.72 -7.04 24.82
C LYS A 183 18.81 -8.56 24.93
N SER A 184 19.96 -9.05 25.40
CA SER A 184 20.21 -10.47 25.61
C SER A 184 21.08 -10.72 26.85
N ASP A 185 21.00 -11.93 27.40
CA ASP A 185 21.92 -12.41 28.43
C ASP A 185 23.15 -13.06 27.77
N ALA A 186 24.33 -12.91 28.38
CA ALA A 186 25.59 -13.35 27.78
C ALA A 186 25.67 -14.87 27.48
N GLU A 187 24.91 -15.69 28.20
CA GLU A 187 24.89 -17.15 28.04
C GLU A 187 23.84 -17.64 27.03
N THR A 188 23.01 -16.74 26.50
CA THR A 188 21.95 -17.10 25.56
C THR A 188 22.46 -17.12 24.12
N LEU A 189 21.95 -18.06 23.33
CA LEU A 189 22.24 -18.19 21.92
C LEU A 189 21.06 -17.70 21.08
N TRP A 190 21.37 -17.02 19.98
CA TRP A 190 20.38 -16.41 19.10
C TRP A 190 20.64 -16.74 17.64
N THR A 191 19.58 -16.68 16.84
CA THR A 191 19.65 -16.85 15.39
C THR A 191 18.90 -15.72 14.72
N LEU A 192 19.55 -15.08 13.75
CA LEU A 192 19.01 -13.99 12.97
C LEU A 192 18.83 -14.43 11.52
N ILE A 193 17.62 -14.21 10.99
CA ILE A 193 17.28 -14.51 9.60
C ILE A 193 16.70 -13.25 8.97
N MET A 194 17.24 -12.87 7.81
CA MET A 194 16.70 -11.85 6.93
C MET A 194 16.17 -12.53 5.66
N SER A 195 14.85 -12.49 5.47
CA SER A 195 14.20 -13.06 4.28
C SER A 195 13.30 -12.04 3.57
N CYS A 196 13.06 -12.29 2.28
CA CYS A 196 12.18 -11.51 1.43
C CYS A 196 11.13 -12.44 0.81
N PRO A 197 9.86 -12.46 1.29
CA PRO A 197 8.81 -13.29 0.72
C PRO A 197 8.46 -12.89 -0.72
N ASP A 198 8.60 -11.60 -1.05
CA ASP A 198 8.21 -11.06 -2.36
C ASP A 198 9.33 -11.15 -3.42
N GLY A 199 10.54 -11.56 -3.01
CA GLY A 199 11.77 -11.40 -3.81
C GLY A 199 12.15 -12.58 -4.69
N ASN A 200 11.44 -13.70 -4.60
CA ASN A 200 11.80 -14.90 -5.36
C ASN A 200 11.30 -14.82 -6.81
N LEU A 201 12.23 -14.92 -7.77
CA LEU A 201 11.94 -14.82 -9.20
C LEU A 201 11.51 -16.15 -9.83
N GLN A 202 11.73 -17.27 -9.16
CA GLN A 202 11.48 -18.61 -9.70
C GLN A 202 10.21 -19.24 -9.13
N HIS A 203 9.99 -19.06 -7.83
CA HIS A 203 8.89 -19.68 -7.11
C HIS A 203 8.10 -18.61 -6.35
N ASN A 204 6.81 -18.50 -6.65
CA ASN A 204 5.94 -17.49 -6.02
C ASN A 204 5.64 -17.79 -4.54
N ASP A 205 5.73 -19.06 -4.13
CA ASP A 205 5.36 -19.49 -2.78
C ASP A 205 6.57 -19.57 -1.83
N LYS A 206 7.76 -19.18 -2.29
CA LYS A 206 9.01 -19.31 -1.53
C LYS A 206 9.68 -17.96 -1.36
N GLU A 207 10.39 -17.81 -0.25
CA GLU A 207 11.11 -16.60 0.09
C GLU A 207 12.53 -16.61 -0.52
N CYS A 208 13.12 -15.43 -0.62
CA CYS A 208 14.54 -15.26 -0.90
C CYS A 208 15.29 -14.96 0.40
N LEU A 209 16.31 -15.76 0.72
CA LEU A 209 17.16 -15.57 1.90
C LEU A 209 18.25 -14.55 1.61
N HIS A 210 18.25 -13.44 2.35
CA HIS A 210 19.25 -12.38 2.23
C HIS A 210 20.39 -12.55 3.22
N TRP A 211 20.11 -12.96 4.46
CA TRP A 211 21.14 -13.13 5.48
C TRP A 211 20.71 -14.15 6.52
N PHE A 212 21.64 -15.00 6.97
CA PHE A 212 21.40 -15.96 8.03
C PHE A 212 22.65 -16.09 8.89
N VAL A 213 22.53 -15.69 10.15
CA VAL A 213 23.55 -15.93 11.19
C VAL A 213 22.94 -16.75 12.32
N GLY A 214 23.52 -17.91 12.62
CA GLY A 214 23.11 -18.79 13.71
C GLY A 214 24.06 -18.74 14.90
N ASN A 215 23.67 -19.33 16.02
CA ASN A 215 24.54 -19.54 17.19
C ASN A 215 25.22 -18.25 17.71
N ILE A 216 24.53 -17.11 17.66
CA ILE A 216 25.04 -15.81 18.09
C ILE A 216 25.09 -15.77 19.63
N PRO A 217 26.28 -15.61 20.26
CA PRO A 217 26.39 -15.52 21.70
C PRO A 217 25.99 -14.14 22.21
N GLY A 218 24.95 -14.07 23.04
CA GLY A 218 24.40 -12.82 23.54
C GLY A 218 23.96 -11.91 22.39
N SER A 219 24.55 -10.72 22.30
CA SER A 219 24.29 -9.73 21.23
C SER A 219 25.48 -9.56 20.27
N GLN A 220 26.46 -10.47 20.27
CA GLN A 220 27.69 -10.35 19.48
C GLN A 220 27.58 -11.09 18.15
N ILE A 221 27.02 -10.43 17.15
CA ILE A 221 26.72 -11.03 15.83
C ILE A 221 27.97 -11.48 15.09
N ASP A 222 29.07 -10.75 15.23
CA ASP A 222 30.36 -11.08 14.59
C ASP A 222 30.94 -12.43 15.06
N LYS A 223 30.52 -12.90 16.25
CA LYS A 223 30.93 -14.21 16.78
C LYS A 223 29.95 -15.33 16.43
N GLY A 224 28.84 -15.01 15.78
CA GLY A 224 27.88 -15.98 15.29
C GLY A 224 28.43 -16.79 14.11
N GLU A 225 27.77 -17.89 13.82
CA GLU A 225 28.05 -18.73 12.67
C GLU A 225 27.27 -18.21 11.45
N THR A 226 27.96 -17.63 10.48
CA THR A 226 27.35 -17.18 9.22
C THR A 226 27.02 -18.40 8.35
N VAL A 227 25.72 -18.68 8.23
CA VAL A 227 25.18 -19.79 7.42
C VAL A 227 24.96 -19.35 5.98
N CYS A 228 24.52 -18.10 5.79
CA CYS A 228 24.30 -17.48 4.49
C CYS A 228 24.76 -16.03 4.55
N ASP A 229 25.71 -15.66 3.69
CA ASP A 229 26.27 -14.31 3.63
C ASP A 229 25.21 -13.27 3.28
N TYR A 230 25.43 -12.05 3.76
CA TYR A 230 24.57 -10.92 3.47
C TYR A 230 24.53 -10.64 1.97
N LEU A 231 23.33 -10.58 1.42
CA LEU A 231 23.07 -10.11 0.07
C LEU A 231 22.21 -8.86 0.14
N GLN A 232 22.73 -7.78 -0.46
CA GLN A 232 22.02 -6.52 -0.61
C GLN A 232 20.61 -6.74 -1.20
N PRO A 233 19.58 -6.04 -0.71
CA PRO A 233 18.26 -5.99 -1.34
C PRO A 233 18.32 -5.70 -2.85
N PHE A 234 17.71 -6.53 -3.68
CA PHE A 234 17.70 -6.37 -5.14
C PHE A 234 16.28 -6.30 -5.73
N PRO A 235 15.43 -5.32 -5.32
CA PRO A 235 14.07 -5.24 -5.82
C PRO A 235 14.03 -4.98 -7.33
N VAL A 236 13.33 -5.86 -8.07
CA VAL A 236 13.28 -5.81 -9.54
C VAL A 236 12.48 -4.62 -10.04
N ARG A 237 12.92 -4.05 -11.16
CA ARG A 237 12.24 -2.95 -11.82
C ARG A 237 10.79 -3.32 -12.18
N GLY A 238 9.85 -2.53 -11.67
CA GLY A 238 8.43 -2.63 -11.99
C GLY A 238 7.59 -3.54 -11.08
N VAL A 239 8.19 -4.27 -10.15
CA VAL A 239 7.46 -5.10 -9.17
C VAL A 239 6.86 -4.25 -8.04
N GLY A 240 7.46 -3.09 -7.75
CA GLY A 240 6.96 -2.15 -6.74
C GLY A 240 7.81 -2.17 -5.48
N TYR A 241 7.16 -2.36 -4.32
CA TYR A 241 7.81 -2.43 -3.02
C TYR A 241 7.92 -3.89 -2.57
N LEU A 242 9.11 -4.33 -2.22
CA LEU A 242 9.36 -5.64 -1.61
C LEU A 242 9.60 -5.47 -0.11
N ARG A 243 9.12 -6.41 0.69
CA ARG A 243 9.31 -6.44 2.15
C ARG A 243 10.56 -7.25 2.49
N TYR A 244 11.41 -6.70 3.34
CA TYR A 244 12.59 -7.38 3.88
C TYR A 244 12.43 -7.52 5.38
N ILE A 245 12.41 -8.75 5.86
CA ILE A 245 11.97 -9.09 7.21
C ILE A 245 13.12 -9.73 7.98
N PHE A 246 13.45 -9.13 9.12
CA PHE A 246 14.37 -9.68 10.11
C PHE A 246 13.57 -10.40 11.19
N VAL A 247 13.86 -11.67 11.38
CA VAL A 247 13.34 -12.46 12.49
C VAL A 247 14.49 -12.88 13.40
N LEU A 248 14.35 -12.56 14.68
CA LEU A 248 15.28 -12.98 15.72
C LEU A 248 14.67 -14.13 16.52
N TYR A 249 15.37 -15.26 16.53
CA TYR A 249 15.01 -16.46 17.27
C TYR A 249 15.93 -16.64 18.49
N LYS A 250 15.34 -16.92 19.65
CA LYS A 250 16.07 -17.39 20.83
C LYS A 250 16.28 -18.89 20.71
N GLN A 251 17.52 -19.35 20.89
CA GLN A 251 17.87 -20.77 20.88
C GLN A 251 17.94 -21.30 22.32
N ASN A 252 17.47 -22.53 22.53
CA ASN A 252 17.60 -23.25 23.80
C ASN A 252 19.01 -23.85 24.00
N GLY A 253 19.75 -24.06 22.91
CA GLY A 253 21.09 -24.61 22.92
C GLY A 253 21.78 -24.42 21.57
N LYS A 254 23.03 -24.87 21.47
CA LYS A 254 23.81 -24.79 20.22
C LYS A 254 23.19 -25.71 19.17
N MET A 255 22.97 -25.18 17.97
CA MET A 255 22.36 -25.91 16.87
C MET A 255 23.35 -26.16 15.74
N ASP A 256 23.13 -27.23 14.99
CA ASP A 256 23.88 -27.51 13.79
C ASP A 256 23.10 -27.03 12.55
N PHE A 257 23.65 -26.04 11.85
CA PHE A 257 23.07 -25.45 10.64
C PHE A 257 23.74 -25.96 9.36
N SER A 258 24.52 -27.04 9.42
CA SER A 258 25.27 -27.58 8.27
C SER A 258 24.39 -27.84 7.04
N LYS A 259 23.11 -28.21 7.22
CA LYS A 259 22.16 -28.44 6.11
C LYS A 259 21.78 -27.17 5.34
N PHE A 260 21.87 -26.01 5.99
CA PHE A 260 21.50 -24.72 5.41
C PHE A 260 22.71 -23.94 4.91
N LYS A 261 23.92 -24.44 5.18
CA LYS A 261 25.15 -23.85 4.69
C LYS A 261 25.23 -24.06 3.19
N LYS A 262 25.23 -22.97 2.45
CA LYS A 262 25.20 -22.97 0.98
C LYS A 262 26.62 -23.03 0.43
N SER A 263 26.80 -23.75 -0.66
CA SER A 263 28.07 -23.87 -1.38
C SER A 263 28.43 -22.56 -2.06
N ASP A 264 27.46 -21.97 -2.77
CA ASP A 264 27.58 -20.68 -3.42
C ASP A 264 26.55 -19.73 -2.82
N SER A 265 27.00 -18.91 -1.87
CA SER A 265 26.15 -17.92 -1.23
C SER A 265 25.57 -16.92 -2.23
N MET A 266 26.07 -16.79 -3.47
CA MET A 266 25.55 -15.81 -4.44
C MET A 266 24.52 -16.37 -5.44
N SER A 267 24.21 -17.67 -5.41
CA SER A 267 23.22 -18.27 -6.32
C SER A 267 21.77 -18.03 -5.85
N LEU A 268 20.91 -17.56 -6.76
CA LEU A 268 19.47 -17.35 -6.48
C LEU A 268 18.72 -18.66 -6.18
N GLN A 269 19.11 -19.76 -6.84
CA GLN A 269 18.48 -21.06 -6.60
C GLN A 269 18.76 -21.55 -5.18
N GLU A 270 20.02 -21.46 -4.76
CA GLU A 270 20.41 -21.83 -3.42
C GLU A 270 19.76 -20.90 -2.39
N ARG A 271 19.58 -19.60 -2.69
CA ARG A 271 18.91 -18.61 -1.82
C ARG A 271 17.41 -18.80 -1.63
N THR A 272 16.77 -19.70 -2.37
CA THR A 272 15.37 -20.06 -2.14
C THR A 272 15.19 -20.68 -0.75
N PHE A 273 14.28 -20.13 0.05
CA PHE A 273 14.08 -20.50 1.45
C PHE A 273 12.60 -20.50 1.83
N SER A 274 12.24 -21.29 2.84
CA SER A 274 10.91 -21.27 3.46
C SER A 274 11.09 -21.18 4.97
N THR A 275 10.69 -20.05 5.55
CA THR A 275 10.77 -19.83 6.99
C THR A 275 9.87 -20.81 7.75
N LEU A 276 8.70 -21.12 7.18
CA LEU A 276 7.76 -22.09 7.74
C LEU A 276 8.38 -23.49 7.87
N GLU A 277 9.01 -24.00 6.82
CA GLU A 277 9.66 -25.32 6.85
C GLU A 277 10.84 -25.35 7.81
N PHE A 278 11.64 -24.28 7.82
CA PHE A 278 12.75 -24.13 8.76
C PHE A 278 12.29 -24.16 10.22
N TYR A 279 11.25 -23.38 10.55
CA TYR A 279 10.71 -23.32 11.89
C TYR A 279 10.10 -24.67 12.31
N ARG A 280 9.36 -25.33 11.41
CA ARG A 280 8.76 -26.64 11.68
C ARG A 280 9.78 -27.71 12.03
N GLN A 281 10.97 -27.67 11.42
CA GLN A 281 12.06 -28.62 11.70
C GLN A 281 12.75 -28.37 13.06
N HIS A 282 12.69 -27.13 13.58
CA HIS A 282 13.49 -26.71 14.73
C HIS A 282 12.65 -26.14 15.89
N GLN A 283 11.32 -26.24 15.84
CA GLN A 283 10.38 -25.63 16.80
C GLN A 283 10.70 -25.90 18.28
N ASP A 284 11.27 -27.06 18.59
CA ASP A 284 11.60 -27.45 19.98
C ASP A 284 12.84 -26.72 20.52
N ASN A 285 13.71 -26.24 19.61
CA ASN A 285 15.00 -25.63 19.94
C ASN A 285 15.02 -24.12 19.72
N ILE A 286 14.13 -23.57 18.90
CA ILE A 286 14.07 -22.14 18.58
C ILE A 286 12.70 -21.54 18.88
N THR A 287 12.70 -20.30 19.39
CA THR A 287 11.47 -19.54 19.63
C THR A 287 11.61 -18.13 19.07
N PRO A 288 10.70 -17.64 18.21
CA PRO A 288 10.76 -16.29 17.68
C PRO A 288 10.51 -15.27 18.80
N ALA A 289 11.36 -14.24 18.86
CA ALA A 289 11.36 -13.25 19.94
C ALA A 289 11.33 -11.81 19.42
N GLY A 290 12.02 -11.56 18.30
CA GLY A 290 12.17 -10.22 17.71
C GLY A 290 11.75 -10.20 16.25
N LEU A 291 11.17 -9.08 15.84
CA LEU A 291 10.76 -8.81 14.46
C LEU A 291 11.12 -7.37 14.11
N ALA A 292 11.75 -7.15 12.97
CA ALA A 292 11.90 -5.84 12.36
C ALA A 292 11.79 -5.99 10.83
N PHE A 293 11.27 -5.00 10.12
CA PHE A 293 11.17 -5.11 8.66
C PHE A 293 11.10 -3.73 8.00
N PHE A 294 11.54 -3.66 6.76
CA PHE A 294 11.46 -2.47 5.93
C PHE A 294 10.96 -2.80 4.53
N GLN A 295 10.60 -1.77 3.78
CA GLN A 295 10.24 -1.87 2.38
C GLN A 295 11.35 -1.30 1.52
N SER A 296 11.68 -1.97 0.42
CA SER A 296 12.58 -1.43 -0.58
C SER A 296 11.95 -1.43 -1.96
N ARG A 297 12.34 -0.46 -2.79
CA ARG A 297 11.91 -0.32 -4.18
C ARG A 297 13.16 -0.31 -5.06
N TRP A 298 12.99 -0.68 -6.32
CA TRP A 298 14.04 -0.57 -7.33
C TRP A 298 14.75 0.80 -7.33
N ASP A 299 16.08 0.72 -7.38
CA ASP A 299 17.01 1.83 -7.52
C ASP A 299 18.13 1.45 -8.50
N SER A 300 18.88 2.44 -8.98
CA SER A 300 19.97 2.29 -9.93
C SER A 300 21.10 1.35 -9.44
N SER A 301 21.33 1.28 -8.13
CA SER A 301 22.30 0.36 -7.49
C SER A 301 21.97 -1.12 -7.70
N VAL A 302 20.69 -1.46 -7.92
CA VAL A 302 20.27 -2.86 -8.13
C VAL A 302 20.85 -3.43 -9.42
N ARG A 303 21.13 -2.58 -10.41
CA ARG A 303 21.66 -3.00 -11.70
C ARG A 303 23.06 -3.59 -11.59
N SER A 304 23.94 -3.03 -10.75
CA SER A 304 25.28 -3.60 -10.52
C SER A 304 25.19 -4.95 -9.81
N ILE A 305 24.21 -5.14 -8.91
CA ILE A 305 24.02 -6.44 -8.25
C ILE A 305 23.69 -7.54 -9.26
N PHE A 306 22.75 -7.27 -10.18
CA PHE A 306 22.37 -8.26 -11.20
C PHE A 306 23.53 -8.65 -12.10
N HIS A 307 24.34 -7.68 -12.53
CA HIS A 307 25.44 -7.91 -13.45
C HIS A 307 26.71 -8.45 -12.75
N ASP A 308 27.12 -7.86 -11.64
CA ASP A 308 28.42 -8.13 -11.00
C ASP A 308 28.34 -9.27 -9.99
N VAL A 309 27.26 -9.37 -9.21
CA VAL A 309 27.09 -10.37 -8.14
C VAL A 309 26.36 -11.61 -8.67
N LEU A 310 25.23 -11.41 -9.34
CA LEU A 310 24.37 -12.51 -9.79
C LEU A 310 24.72 -13.03 -11.19
N GLY A 311 25.44 -12.24 -12.01
CA GLY A 311 25.84 -12.62 -13.36
C GLY A 311 24.68 -12.82 -14.34
N ILE A 312 23.51 -12.22 -14.09
CA ILE A 312 22.31 -12.36 -14.91
C ILE A 312 21.83 -11.02 -15.48
N PRO A 313 21.14 -11.00 -16.63
CA PRO A 313 20.51 -9.77 -17.12
C PRO A 313 19.38 -9.35 -16.17
N GLU A 314 19.31 -8.05 -15.87
CA GLU A 314 18.24 -7.48 -15.04
C GLU A 314 16.86 -7.70 -15.69
N PRO A 315 15.94 -8.45 -15.05
CA PRO A 315 14.58 -8.55 -15.53
C PRO A 315 13.82 -7.24 -15.32
N SER A 316 12.86 -6.94 -16.19
CA SER A 316 11.96 -5.78 -16.02
C SER A 316 10.52 -6.20 -16.16
N TYR A 317 9.70 -5.84 -15.19
CA TYR A 317 8.27 -6.12 -15.18
C TYR A 317 7.46 -4.86 -15.48
N GLU A 318 6.32 -5.05 -16.14
CA GLU A 318 5.33 -4.00 -16.33
C GLU A 318 3.98 -4.51 -15.85
N PHE A 319 3.25 -3.68 -15.11
CA PHE A 319 1.90 -4.02 -14.67
C PHE A 319 0.92 -3.90 -15.84
N ILE A 320 0.62 -5.02 -16.48
CA ILE A 320 -0.37 -5.11 -17.55
C ILE A 320 -1.76 -5.12 -16.90
N ARG A 321 -2.52 -4.04 -17.10
CA ARG A 321 -3.92 -4.00 -16.68
C ARG A 321 -4.75 -4.98 -17.50
N PRO A 322 -5.72 -5.69 -16.89
CA PRO A 322 -6.64 -6.51 -17.66
C PRO A 322 -7.36 -5.63 -18.70
N PRO A 323 -7.60 -6.16 -19.91
CA PRO A 323 -8.28 -5.40 -20.95
C PRO A 323 -9.67 -4.99 -20.45
N ASN A 324 -10.09 -3.79 -20.84
CA ASN A 324 -11.42 -3.30 -20.49
C ASN A 324 -12.47 -4.25 -21.07
N TYR A 325 -13.46 -4.64 -20.26
CA TYR A 325 -14.56 -5.44 -20.76
C TYR A 325 -15.33 -4.68 -21.85
N HIS A 326 -15.52 -5.34 -22.98
CA HIS A 326 -16.36 -4.85 -24.07
C HIS A 326 -17.51 -5.84 -24.28
N PRO A 327 -18.78 -5.40 -24.21
CA PRO A 327 -19.88 -6.27 -24.54
C PRO A 327 -19.79 -6.68 -26.02
N GLN A 328 -20.35 -7.84 -26.39
CA GLN A 328 -20.37 -8.26 -27.80
C GLN A 328 -21.02 -7.19 -28.69
N GLN A 329 -20.43 -6.99 -29.88
CA GLN A 329 -20.94 -6.04 -30.85
C GLN A 329 -22.33 -6.48 -31.32
N LYS A 330 -23.28 -5.54 -31.24
CA LYS A 330 -24.67 -5.70 -31.67
C LYS A 330 -24.78 -5.13 -33.07
N ARG A 331 -25.48 -5.85 -33.94
CA ARG A 331 -25.79 -5.37 -35.29
C ARG A 331 -26.54 -4.03 -35.29
N TYR A 332 -27.45 -3.84 -34.33
CA TYR A 332 -28.23 -2.61 -34.19
C TYR A 332 -28.09 -2.06 -32.76
N PRO A 333 -27.11 -1.18 -32.50
CA PRO A 333 -26.86 -0.63 -31.16
C PRO A 333 -27.83 0.51 -30.84
N HIS A 334 -29.08 0.15 -30.53
CA HIS A 334 -30.11 1.13 -30.22
C HIS A 334 -29.72 2.05 -29.04
N LYS A 335 -29.91 3.36 -29.22
CA LYS A 335 -29.60 4.44 -28.26
C LYS A 335 -28.11 4.57 -27.87
N GLN A 336 -27.19 3.93 -28.60
CA GLN A 336 -25.76 4.15 -28.41
C GLN A 336 -25.24 5.26 -29.34
N PRO A 337 -24.31 6.11 -28.88
CA PRO A 337 -23.64 7.08 -29.73
C PRO A 337 -22.77 6.36 -30.77
N PHE A 338 -23.00 6.63 -32.06
CA PHE A 338 -22.38 5.88 -33.17
C PHE A 338 -20.85 5.93 -33.14
N ASN A 339 -20.28 7.11 -32.87
CA ASN A 339 -18.83 7.32 -32.84
C ASN A 339 -18.17 6.49 -31.74
N LEU A 340 -18.57 6.67 -30.47
CA LEU A 340 -17.97 5.94 -29.35
C LEU A 340 -18.26 4.44 -29.40
N TYR A 341 -19.40 4.05 -29.99
CA TYR A 341 -19.76 2.65 -30.13
C TYR A 341 -18.90 1.95 -31.18
N LEU A 342 -18.74 2.53 -32.37
CA LEU A 342 -17.93 1.95 -33.43
C LEU A 342 -16.44 2.01 -33.10
N ASP A 343 -15.97 3.12 -32.52
CA ASP A 343 -14.58 3.27 -32.03
C ASP A 343 -14.18 2.19 -31.03
N ARG A 344 -15.13 1.67 -30.25
CA ARG A 344 -14.88 0.63 -29.27
C ARG A 344 -14.43 -0.70 -29.89
N TYR A 345 -14.92 -1.02 -31.08
CA TYR A 345 -14.64 -2.30 -31.76
C TYR A 345 -13.72 -2.14 -32.96
N ARG A 346 -13.23 -0.92 -33.20
CA ARG A 346 -12.22 -0.67 -34.22
C ARG A 346 -10.85 -1.05 -33.71
N ASP A 347 -9.99 -1.48 -34.63
CA ASP A 347 -8.60 -1.72 -34.32
C ASP A 347 -7.91 -0.41 -33.95
N VAL A 348 -7.05 -0.50 -32.93
CA VAL A 348 -6.34 0.68 -32.39
C VAL A 348 -5.43 1.30 -33.46
N LYS A 349 -4.88 0.47 -34.37
CA LYS A 349 -3.99 0.91 -35.46
C LYS A 349 -4.71 1.86 -36.42
N ASP A 350 -5.91 1.53 -36.85
CA ASP A 350 -6.71 2.34 -37.77
C ASP A 350 -7.06 3.70 -37.14
N ILE A 351 -7.44 3.69 -35.86
CA ILE A 351 -7.74 4.92 -35.11
C ILE A 351 -6.49 5.79 -35.02
N GLN A 352 -5.32 5.19 -34.75
CA GLN A 352 -4.05 5.90 -34.67
C GLN A 352 -3.63 6.48 -36.03
N GLU A 353 -3.85 5.75 -37.13
CA GLU A 353 -3.57 6.23 -38.49
C GLU A 353 -4.44 7.44 -38.86
N GLU A 354 -5.75 7.38 -38.60
CA GLU A 354 -6.66 8.53 -38.80
C GLU A 354 -6.19 9.75 -38.00
N VAL A 355 -5.86 9.53 -36.73
CA VAL A 355 -5.41 10.55 -35.79
C VAL A 355 -4.08 11.17 -36.23
N LEU A 356 -3.14 10.36 -36.72
CA LEU A 356 -1.85 10.80 -37.27
C LEU A 356 -2.04 11.63 -38.55
N LYS A 357 -2.87 11.17 -39.49
CA LYS A 357 -3.19 11.92 -40.72
C LYS A 357 -3.80 13.29 -40.40
N GLU A 358 -4.72 13.35 -39.44
CA GLU A 358 -5.33 14.60 -38.99
C GLU A 358 -4.33 15.53 -38.30
N HIS A 359 -3.33 14.98 -37.61
CA HIS A 359 -2.25 15.75 -37.03
C HIS A 359 -1.31 16.31 -38.11
N LEU A 360 -0.86 15.47 -39.05
CA LEU A 360 0.03 15.88 -40.14
C LEU A 360 -0.59 16.95 -41.06
N LYS A 361 -1.91 16.96 -41.24
CA LYS A 361 -2.61 18.03 -41.98
C LYS A 361 -2.54 19.40 -41.30
N LYS A 362 -2.31 19.44 -39.98
CA LYS A 362 -2.31 20.68 -39.17
C LYS A 362 -0.91 21.18 -38.87
N THR A 363 0.06 20.28 -38.87
CA THR A 363 1.45 20.59 -38.54
C THR A 363 2.18 21.02 -39.80
N ASP A 364 2.55 22.29 -39.87
CA ASP A 364 3.44 22.78 -40.93
C ASP A 364 4.90 22.42 -40.57
N PRO A 365 5.68 21.78 -41.47
CA PRO A 365 7.05 21.33 -41.17
C PRO A 365 8.02 22.45 -40.78
N PHE A 366 7.72 23.70 -41.16
CA PHE A 366 8.62 24.85 -41.02
C PHE A 366 8.14 25.91 -40.03
N GLN A 367 6.93 25.75 -39.46
CA GLN A 367 6.38 26.69 -38.50
C GLN A 367 6.05 25.97 -37.19
N PRO A 368 6.50 26.49 -36.03
CA PRO A 368 6.15 25.89 -34.76
C PRO A 368 4.64 26.04 -34.51
N THR A 369 3.95 24.91 -34.34
CA THR A 369 2.53 24.89 -34.00
C THR A 369 2.32 25.53 -32.62
N VAL A 370 1.74 26.73 -32.56
CA VAL A 370 1.45 27.41 -31.30
C VAL A 370 0.17 26.83 -30.71
N GLU A 371 0.29 25.98 -29.69
CA GLU A 371 -0.87 25.53 -28.93
C GLU A 371 -1.42 26.69 -28.07
N PRO A 372 -2.71 27.02 -28.17
CA PRO A 372 -3.28 28.07 -27.34
C PRO A 372 -3.33 27.65 -25.87
N LYS A 373 -2.91 28.56 -24.97
CA LYS A 373 -2.95 28.39 -23.50
C LYS A 373 -4.30 27.87 -22.98
N TYR A 374 -5.40 28.26 -23.63
CA TYR A 374 -6.75 27.78 -23.32
C TYR A 374 -7.40 27.18 -24.58
N PRO A 375 -7.27 25.86 -24.81
CA PRO A 375 -7.70 25.23 -26.07
C PRO A 375 -9.20 25.36 -26.37
N ASN A 376 -10.04 25.40 -25.34
CA ASN A 376 -11.50 25.46 -25.48
C ASN A 376 -12.10 26.87 -25.41
N ILE A 377 -11.30 27.93 -25.34
CA ILE A 377 -11.81 29.30 -25.27
C ILE A 377 -12.43 29.74 -26.61
N TYR A 378 -11.93 29.20 -27.72
CA TYR A 378 -12.39 29.57 -29.06
C TYR A 378 -13.74 28.94 -29.35
N PRO A 379 -14.78 29.78 -29.58
CA PRO A 379 -16.11 29.29 -29.93
C PRO A 379 -16.07 28.56 -31.27
N HIS A 380 -17.03 27.66 -31.44
CA HIS A 380 -17.24 26.98 -32.71
C HIS A 380 -17.94 27.91 -33.70
N ALA A 381 -17.46 27.99 -34.93
CA ALA A 381 -18.14 28.73 -35.99
C ALA A 381 -19.42 27.97 -36.41
N GLY A 382 -20.58 28.60 -36.22
CA GLY A 382 -21.87 28.05 -36.65
C GLY A 382 -22.39 26.83 -35.88
N TYR A 383 -23.37 26.14 -36.47
CA TYR A 383 -23.95 24.93 -35.89
C TYR A 383 -23.04 23.73 -36.14
N ILE A 384 -22.58 23.08 -35.06
CA ILE A 384 -21.82 21.83 -35.09
C ILE A 384 -22.60 20.77 -34.31
N PRO A 385 -22.78 19.54 -34.85
CA PRO A 385 -23.34 18.42 -34.11
C PRO A 385 -22.62 18.17 -32.79
N SER A 386 -23.35 17.74 -31.76
CA SER A 386 -22.81 17.52 -30.41
C SER A 386 -21.61 16.57 -30.39
N TRP A 387 -21.65 15.48 -31.16
CA TRP A 387 -20.58 14.49 -31.24
C TRP A 387 -19.28 15.09 -31.82
N LEU A 388 -19.39 15.97 -32.82
CA LEU A 388 -18.24 16.61 -33.45
C LEU A 388 -17.64 17.68 -32.53
N LYS A 389 -18.48 18.40 -31.78
CA LYS A 389 -18.02 19.28 -30.68
C LYS A 389 -17.20 18.50 -29.66
N THR A 390 -17.69 17.34 -29.19
CA THR A 390 -16.95 16.48 -28.25
C THR A 390 -15.63 15.96 -28.85
N ARG A 391 -15.62 15.57 -30.14
CA ARG A 391 -14.39 15.15 -30.83
C ARG A 391 -13.36 16.28 -30.88
N ILE A 392 -13.76 17.49 -31.26
CA ILE A 392 -12.88 18.67 -31.33
C ILE A 392 -12.36 19.05 -29.93
N GLN A 393 -13.20 19.01 -28.90
CA GLN A 393 -12.78 19.26 -27.52
C GLN A 393 -11.76 18.23 -27.04
N ASN A 394 -12.00 16.94 -27.31
CA ASN A 394 -11.06 15.87 -26.94
C ASN A 394 -9.73 16.01 -27.69
N MET A 395 -9.76 16.41 -28.96
CA MET A 395 -8.56 16.72 -29.75
C MET A 395 -7.77 17.87 -29.13
N ARG A 396 -8.43 18.99 -28.85
CA ARG A 396 -7.83 20.19 -28.21
C ARG A 396 -7.21 19.88 -26.84
N PHE A 397 -7.79 18.96 -26.07
CA PHE A 397 -7.24 18.55 -24.78
C PHE A 397 -6.18 17.43 -24.87
N GLY A 398 -6.01 16.77 -26.03
CA GLY A 398 -5.21 15.55 -26.14
C GLY A 398 -5.77 14.40 -25.29
N ARG A 399 -7.09 14.18 -25.31
CA ARG A 399 -7.76 13.11 -24.55
C ARG A 399 -8.12 11.93 -25.45
N HIS A 400 -8.30 10.76 -24.84
CA HIS A 400 -8.68 9.51 -25.52
C HIS A 400 -7.67 9.13 -26.63
N GLN A 401 -8.12 9.01 -27.88
CA GLN A 401 -7.28 8.70 -29.03
C GLN A 401 -6.20 9.75 -29.35
N TRP A 402 -6.35 10.99 -28.87
CA TRP A 402 -5.41 12.09 -29.13
C TRP A 402 -4.30 12.22 -28.07
N LYS A 403 -4.20 11.28 -27.10
CA LYS A 403 -3.23 11.35 -25.99
C LYS A 403 -1.77 11.37 -26.44
N HIS A 404 -1.46 10.61 -27.48
CA HIS A 404 -0.08 10.41 -27.95
C HIS A 404 0.40 11.50 -28.90
N LEU A 405 -0.43 12.51 -29.21
CA LEU A 405 -0.10 13.54 -30.18
C LEU A 405 0.48 14.83 -29.61
N LYS A 406 0.57 14.97 -28.28
CA LYS A 406 1.14 16.19 -27.68
C LYS A 406 2.67 16.17 -27.79
N PRO A 407 3.29 17.27 -28.23
CA PRO A 407 4.72 17.32 -28.55
C PRO A 407 5.64 17.08 -27.34
N GLU A 408 5.16 17.22 -26.10
CA GLU A 408 5.96 16.94 -24.90
C GLU A 408 6.31 15.45 -24.71
N VAL A 409 5.75 14.53 -25.51
CA VAL A 409 5.96 13.07 -25.36
C VAL A 409 6.59 12.42 -26.61
N PHE A 410 6.83 13.18 -27.69
CA PHE A 410 7.57 12.67 -28.85
C PHE A 410 9.08 12.75 -28.62
N SER A 411 9.60 12.03 -27.61
CA SER A 411 10.93 11.44 -27.79
C SER A 411 10.72 10.27 -28.76
N PHE A 412 11.17 10.39 -30.01
CA PHE A 412 11.26 9.25 -30.92
C PHE A 412 12.20 8.21 -30.29
N ARG A 413 11.68 7.32 -29.44
CA ARG A 413 12.22 5.97 -29.33
C ARG A 413 11.65 5.23 -30.54
N LEU A 414 12.44 5.20 -31.61
CA LEU A 414 12.31 4.20 -32.66
C LEU A 414 12.40 2.83 -31.97
N VAL A 415 11.25 2.27 -31.59
CA VAL A 415 11.13 0.85 -31.34
C VAL A 415 11.08 0.23 -32.73
N VAL A 416 12.26 -0.12 -33.23
CA VAL A 416 12.40 -1.00 -34.38
C VAL A 416 11.79 -2.33 -33.95
N PHE A 417 10.55 -2.58 -34.38
CA PHE A 417 10.02 -3.94 -34.40
C PHE A 417 10.84 -4.69 -35.45
N GLY A 418 11.89 -5.37 -35.00
CA GLY A 418 12.54 -6.39 -35.82
C GLY A 418 11.56 -7.53 -36.00
N GLU A 419 11.05 -7.69 -37.22
CA GLU A 419 10.51 -8.97 -37.65
C GLU A 419 11.64 -10.01 -37.64
N PRO A 420 11.38 -11.27 -37.24
CA PRO A 420 12.35 -12.33 -37.38
C PRO A 420 12.52 -12.65 -38.87
N LEU A 421 13.74 -12.50 -39.38
CA LEU A 421 14.13 -13.09 -40.65
C LEU A 421 14.23 -14.61 -40.45
N GLU A 422 13.57 -15.35 -41.36
CA GLU A 422 13.70 -16.81 -41.53
C GLU A 422 15.14 -17.26 -41.77
#